data_AF-A0A6G5ZVU3-F1
#
_entry.id   AF-A0A6G5ZVU3-F1
#
_cell.length_a   1.000
_cell.length_b   1.000
_cell.length_c   1.000
_cell.angle_alpha   90.00
_cell.angle_beta   90.00
_cell.angle_gamma   90.00
#
_symmetry.space_group_name_H-M   'P 1'
#
loop_
_entity.id
_entity.type
_entity.pdbx_description
1 polymer ?
#
loop_
_entity_poly.entity_id
_entity_poly.type
_entity_poly.pdbx_seq_one_letter_code
_entity_poly.pdbx_strand_id
1 'polypeptide(L)'
;DHTHVSLYYSFLGKNELRVDFMDFANQHSFAKYGSFQVAAESNQYRLTLGNFTGGPAGDSLIKKHSHMPFSTKDKLQDPNSLKCAEKYKGGWWYNECHHANLN
;
A
#
# COMPACT_ATOMS: atom_id res chain seq x y z
N ASP A 1 -17.15 -2.66 6.96
CA ASP A 1 -15.78 -3.05 6.65
C ASP A 1 -14.90 -1.85 6.92
N HIS A 2 -14.02 -1.93 7.92
CA HIS A 2 -13.28 -0.76 8.42
C HIS A 2 -11.79 -1.10 8.45
N THR A 3 -11.17 -1.08 7.27
CA THR A 3 -9.72 -0.96 7.17
C THR A 3 -9.36 0.50 7.47
N HIS A 4 -8.59 0.74 8.53
CA HIS A 4 -8.13 2.08 8.90
C HIS A 4 -6.63 2.17 8.60
N VAL A 5 -6.27 2.96 7.58
CA VAL A 5 -4.87 3.25 7.29
C VAL A 5 -4.44 4.46 8.11
N SER A 6 -3.59 4.25 9.12
CA SER A 6 -3.09 5.31 10.00
C SER A 6 -1.70 5.75 9.55
N LEU A 7 -1.60 6.93 8.96
CA LEU A 7 -0.31 7.53 8.60
C LEU A 7 0.21 8.39 9.75
N TYR A 8 1.38 8.05 10.30
CA TYR A 8 2.08 8.90 11.27
C TYR A 8 3.06 9.80 10.52
N TYR A 9 2.69 11.07 10.40
CA TYR A 9 3.50 12.06 9.71
C TYR A 9 4.35 12.86 10.71
N SER A 10 5.66 12.95 10.46
CA SER A 10 6.57 13.87 11.13
C SER A 10 7.15 14.83 10.10
N PHE A 11 6.85 16.13 10.23
CA PHE A 11 7.30 17.17 9.28
C PHE A 11 8.83 17.37 9.22
N LEU A 12 9.61 16.65 10.04
CA LEU A 12 11.07 16.76 10.14
C LEU A 12 11.80 15.40 10.08
N GLY A 13 11.11 14.29 9.75
CA GLY A 13 11.68 12.94 9.86
C GLY A 13 11.14 11.91 8.87
N LYS A 14 11.71 10.69 8.90
CA LYS A 14 11.19 9.54 8.16
C LYS A 14 9.78 9.22 8.70
N ASN A 15 8.77 9.30 7.84
CA ASN A 15 7.40 8.92 8.19
C ASN A 15 7.28 7.41 8.27
N GLU A 16 6.71 6.87 9.34
CA GLU A 16 6.38 5.45 9.45
C GLU A 16 4.98 5.19 8.88
N LEU A 17 4.76 3.98 8.36
CA LEU A 17 3.43 3.52 7.97
C LEU A 17 2.95 2.47 8.97
N ARG A 18 1.73 2.65 9.46
CA ARG A 18 0.96 1.63 10.17
C ARG A 18 -0.35 1.40 9.45
N VAL A 19 -0.65 0.16 9.13
CA VAL A 19 -1.95 -0.25 8.60
C VAL A 19 -2.67 -1.01 9.70
N ASP A 20 -3.84 -0.53 10.11
CA ASP A 20 -4.69 -1.19 11.09
C ASP A 20 -5.86 -1.88 10.39
N PHE A 21 -6.11 -3.13 10.79
CA PHE A 21 -7.18 -3.95 10.28
C PHE A 21 -8.12 -4.32 11.42
N MET A 22 -9.40 -4.46 11.09
CA MET A 22 -10.40 -5.05 11.95
C MET A 22 -11.23 -6.01 11.11
N ASP A 23 -11.32 -7.27 11.53
CA ASP A 23 -12.18 -8.25 10.86
C ASP A 23 -13.64 -8.12 11.31
N PHE A 24 -14.52 -8.94 10.73
CA PHE A 24 -15.95 -8.95 11.06
C PHE A 24 -16.27 -9.47 12.47
N ALA A 25 -15.30 -10.10 13.13
CA ALA A 25 -15.40 -10.54 14.52
C ALA A 25 -14.78 -9.50 15.49
N ASN A 26 -14.48 -8.29 15.02
CA ASN A 26 -13.80 -7.22 15.75
C ASN A 26 -12.40 -7.62 16.26
N GLN A 27 -11.73 -8.56 15.59
CA GLN A 27 -10.32 -8.85 15.86
C GLN A 27 -9.47 -7.80 15.17
N HIS A 28 -8.63 -7.14 15.97
CA HIS A 28 -7.71 -6.13 15.49
C HIS A 28 -6.36 -6.76 15.11
N SER A 29 -5.82 -6.36 13.97
CA SER A 29 -4.44 -6.65 13.59
C SER A 29 -3.78 -5.41 13.00
N PHE A 30 -2.47 -5.45 12.82
CA PHE A 30 -1.74 -4.34 12.21
C PHE A 30 -0.48 -4.82 11.49
N ALA A 31 0.05 -3.97 10.61
CA ALA A 31 1.36 -4.08 10.00
C ALA A 31 2.10 -2.73 10.08
N LYS A 32 3.40 -2.73 10.43
CA LYS A 32 4.23 -1.52 10.52
C LYS A 32 5.44 -1.57 9.58
N TYR A 33 5.81 -0.40 9.07
CA TYR A 33 6.93 -0.18 8.17
C TYR A 33 7.75 1.02 8.63
N GLY A 34 9.07 0.87 8.67
CA GLY A 34 10.00 1.87 9.23
C GLY A 34 10.17 3.13 8.38
N SER A 35 9.68 3.15 7.14
CA SER A 35 9.51 4.38 6.38
C SER A 35 8.42 4.27 5.32
N PHE A 36 7.81 5.39 4.95
CA PHE A 36 6.80 5.50 3.92
C PHE A 36 6.96 6.79 3.14
N GLN A 37 7.02 6.66 1.82
CA GLN A 37 7.10 7.78 0.90
C GLN A 37 6.26 7.50 -0.35
N VAL A 38 5.59 8.53 -0.84
CA VAL A 38 4.89 8.52 -2.12
C VAL A 38 5.51 9.62 -2.97
N ALA A 39 5.98 9.26 -4.15
CA ALA A 39 6.60 10.23 -5.05
C ALA A 39 5.58 11.22 -5.61
N ALA A 40 6.07 12.28 -6.27
CA ALA A 40 5.22 13.21 -7.00
C ALA A 40 4.53 12.52 -8.21
N GLU A 41 3.51 13.18 -8.77
CA GLU A 41 2.80 12.68 -9.96
C GLU A 41 3.72 12.44 -11.16
N SER A 42 4.74 13.28 -11.33
CA SER A 42 5.74 13.13 -12.40
C SER A 42 6.50 11.80 -12.33
N ASN A 43 6.54 11.18 -11.14
CA ASN A 43 7.04 9.83 -10.91
C ASN A 43 5.92 8.86 -10.50
N GLN A 44 4.71 9.11 -11.01
CA GLN A 44 3.58 8.20 -10.99
C GLN A 44 3.15 7.78 -9.57
N TYR A 45 3.32 8.68 -8.61
CA TYR A 45 3.03 8.44 -7.20
C TYR A 45 3.69 7.16 -6.66
N ARG A 46 4.90 6.83 -7.14
CA ARG A 46 5.59 5.59 -6.78
C ARG A 46 5.72 5.43 -5.27
N LEU A 47 5.32 4.27 -4.76
CA LEU A 47 5.45 3.92 -3.34
C LEU A 47 6.89 3.56 -3.02
N THR A 48 7.42 4.01 -1.88
CA THR A 48 8.67 3.50 -1.31
C THR A 48 8.45 3.19 0.16
N LEU A 49 8.63 1.92 0.52
CA LEU A 49 8.52 1.44 1.90
C LEU A 49 9.90 1.13 2.47
N GLY A 50 10.06 1.43 3.76
CA GLY A 50 11.15 0.91 4.57
C GLY A 50 10.89 -0.52 5.02
N ASN A 51 11.81 -1.07 5.80
CA ASN A 51 11.70 -2.43 6.33
C ASN A 51 10.41 -2.63 7.12
N PHE A 52 9.86 -3.83 7.03
CA PHE A 52 8.75 -4.27 7.88
C PHE A 52 9.26 -4.37 9.31
N THR A 53 8.60 -3.67 10.22
CA THR A 53 9.02 -3.58 11.63
C THR A 53 8.17 -4.45 12.55
N GLY A 54 7.08 -5.05 12.04
CA GLY A 54 6.30 -6.05 12.75
C GLY A 54 4.80 -5.81 12.72
N GLY A 55 4.05 -6.78 13.23
CA GLY A 55 2.61 -6.74 13.37
C GLY A 55 1.94 -8.07 13.01
N PRO A 56 0.83 -8.44 13.66
CA PRO A 56 0.19 -9.74 13.48
C PRO A 56 -0.42 -9.95 12.08
N ALA A 57 -0.61 -8.89 11.29
CA ALA A 57 -1.09 -9.01 9.91
C ALA A 57 0.01 -9.49 8.93
N GLY A 58 1.28 -9.50 9.34
CA GLY A 58 2.41 -9.85 8.49
C GLY A 58 2.74 -8.76 7.45
N ASP A 59 3.63 -9.09 6.50
CA ASP A 59 4.03 -8.18 5.43
C ASP A 59 3.47 -8.61 4.07
N SER A 60 2.53 -7.81 3.57
CA SER A 60 1.96 -7.96 2.22
C SER A 60 2.36 -6.83 1.27
N LEU A 61 3.16 -5.85 1.72
CA LEU A 61 3.44 -4.63 0.95
C LEU A 61 4.85 -4.56 0.36
N ILE A 62 5.91 -4.94 1.08
CA ILE A 62 7.27 -4.66 0.60
C ILE A 62 7.57 -5.35 -0.72
N LYS A 63 7.37 -6.68 -0.80
CA LYS A 63 7.73 -7.44 -1.99
C LYS A 63 6.84 -7.15 -3.20
N LYS A 64 5.56 -6.85 -2.99
CA LYS A 64 4.56 -6.76 -4.07
C LYS A 64 4.26 -5.33 -4.49
N HIS A 65 4.38 -4.36 -3.58
CA HIS A 65 3.86 -3.01 -3.81
C HIS A 65 4.94 -1.92 -3.69
N SER A 66 6.03 -2.16 -2.94
CA SER A 66 7.13 -1.19 -2.87
C SER A 66 7.77 -0.96 -4.24
N HIS A 67 8.15 0.28 -4.50
CA HIS A 67 8.68 0.79 -5.76
C HIS A 67 7.76 0.66 -6.95
N MET A 68 6.48 0.34 -6.79
CA MET A 68 5.54 0.28 -7.92
C MET A 68 4.85 1.63 -8.13
N PRO A 69 4.49 1.99 -9.37
CA PRO A 69 3.66 3.16 -9.64
C PRO A 69 2.21 2.92 -9.21
N PHE A 70 1.51 3.99 -8.85
CA PHE A 70 0.08 3.89 -8.53
C PHE A 70 -0.73 3.71 -9.82
N SER A 71 -1.73 2.84 -9.81
CA SER A 71 -2.56 2.56 -10.98
C SER A 71 -4.03 2.61 -10.65
N THR A 72 -4.82 3.18 -11.56
CA THR A 72 -6.28 3.28 -11.49
C THR A 72 -6.89 2.77 -12.79
N LYS A 73 -8.23 2.64 -12.83
CA LYS A 73 -8.95 2.17 -14.02
C LYS A 73 -8.73 3.04 -15.26
N ASP A 74 -8.48 4.32 -15.05
CA ASP A 74 -8.28 5.36 -16.06
C ASP A 74 -6.80 5.64 -16.35
N LYS A 75 -5.92 5.32 -15.40
CA LYS A 75 -4.47 5.48 -15.53
C LYS A 75 -3.78 4.15 -15.25
N LEU A 76 -3.64 3.35 -16.30
CA LEU A 76 -2.96 2.06 -16.26
C LEU A 76 -1.44 2.27 -16.22
N GLN A 77 -0.86 2.11 -15.05
CA GLN A 77 0.59 2.26 -14.83
C GLN A 77 1.22 0.95 -14.35
N ASP A 78 0.45 -0.14 -14.24
CA ASP A 78 0.94 -1.42 -13.73
C ASP A 78 1.93 -2.04 -14.74
N PRO A 79 3.13 -2.48 -14.30
CA PRO A 79 4.21 -2.87 -15.21
C PRO A 79 3.88 -4.04 -16.14
N ASN A 80 2.91 -4.87 -15.73
CA ASN A 80 2.58 -6.11 -16.41
C ASN A 80 1.39 -5.97 -17.38
N SER A 81 0.84 -4.76 -17.52
CA SER A 81 -0.31 -4.47 -18.39
C SER A 81 -1.51 -5.41 -18.16
N LEU A 82 -1.69 -5.89 -16.93
CA LEU A 82 -2.73 -6.85 -16.56
C LEU A 82 -4.07 -6.17 -16.27
N LYS A 83 -4.11 -4.83 -16.33
CA LYS A 83 -5.29 -4.02 -16.02
C LYS A 83 -5.85 -4.32 -14.62
N CYS A 84 -4.95 -4.43 -13.65
CA CYS A 84 -5.30 -4.87 -12.30
C CYS A 84 -6.36 -3.99 -11.64
N ALA A 85 -6.28 -2.67 -11.84
CA ALA A 85 -7.29 -1.73 -11.36
C ALA A 85 -8.69 -2.01 -11.91
N GLU A 86 -8.79 -2.42 -13.18
CA GLU A 86 -10.06 -2.78 -13.81
C GLU A 86 -10.57 -4.13 -13.33
N LYS A 87 -9.68 -5.12 -13.19
CA LYS A 87 -10.00 -6.49 -12.78
C LYS A 87 -10.43 -6.58 -11.31
N TYR A 88 -9.72 -5.88 -10.43
CA TYR A 88 -9.92 -5.92 -8.98
C TYR A 88 -10.65 -4.70 -8.43
N LYS A 89 -11.14 -3.82 -9.31
CA LYS A 89 -12.03 -2.70 -8.98
C LYS A 89 -11.48 -1.73 -7.92
N GLY A 90 -10.18 -1.44 -7.99
CA GLY A 90 -9.48 -0.59 -7.01
C GLY A 90 -8.46 0.35 -7.65
N GLY A 91 -7.76 1.08 -6.79
CA GLY A 91 -6.60 1.91 -7.14
C GLY A 91 -5.44 1.62 -6.21
N TRP A 92 -4.34 1.09 -6.73
CA TRP A 92 -3.23 0.60 -5.91
C TRP A 92 -1.88 0.58 -6.64
N TRP A 93 -0.81 0.38 -5.87
CA TRP A 93 0.55 0.17 -6.39
C TRP A 93 0.73 -1.27 -6.88
N TYR A 94 0.05 -1.63 -7.99
CA TYR A 94 -0.01 -3.00 -8.47
C TYR A 94 1.32 -3.51 -9.07
N ASN A 95 1.63 -4.78 -8.81
CA ASN A 95 2.67 -5.56 -9.49
C ASN A 95 2.19 -6.99 -9.64
N GLU A 96 2.00 -7.48 -10.86
CA GLU A 96 1.23 -8.72 -11.11
C GLU A 96 -0.05 -8.74 -10.25
N CYS A 97 -0.73 -7.59 -10.25
CA CYS A 97 -1.83 -7.22 -9.37
C CYS A 97 -1.43 -7.08 -7.91
N HIS A 98 -1.85 -7.97 -7.00
CA HIS A 98 -1.71 -7.63 -5.58
C HIS A 98 -1.58 -8.81 -4.62
N HIS A 99 -0.92 -8.54 -3.51
CA HIS A 99 -1.04 -9.31 -2.26
C HIS A 99 -1.90 -8.55 -1.24
N ALA A 100 -2.09 -7.24 -1.40
CA ALA A 100 -3.05 -6.43 -0.65
C ALA A 100 -3.81 -5.48 -1.59
N ASN A 101 -5.13 -5.34 -1.41
CA ASN A 101 -5.98 -4.42 -2.18
C ASN A 101 -6.96 -3.73 -1.23
N LEU A 102 -6.48 -2.68 -0.55
CA LEU A 102 -7.20 -2.00 0.54
C LEU A 102 -8.12 -0.87 0.07
N ASN A 103 -8.13 -0.57 -1.24
CA ASN A 103 -8.87 0.51 -1.89
C ASN A 103 -9.85 -0.03 -2.94
#